data_AF-A0A660M7L5-F1
#
_entry.id   AF-A0A660M7L5-F1
#
_cell.length_a   1.000
_cell.length_b   1.000
_cell.length_c   1.000
_cell.angle_alpha   90.00
_cell.angle_beta   90.00
_cell.angle_gamma   90.00
#
_symmetry.space_group_name_H-M   'P 1'
#
loop_
_entity.id
_entity.type
_entity.pdbx_description
1 polymer ?
#
loop_
_entity_poly.entity_id
_entity_poly.type
_entity_poly.pdbx_seq_one_letter_code
_entity_poly.pdbx_strand_id
1 'polypeptide(L)'
;MTKKSWLIFAVLCLAILGGLVWLSRQGESINLSGVDPLQAQSASSQNGDIADHTHGSKSPKVTIIEYGDFQCPGCSQASPALKAVTEKYKDHVQLIFRNNPLSSIHP
;
A
#
# COMPACT_ATOMS: atom_id res chain seq x y z
N MET A 1 -38.10 17.88 31.80
CA MET A 1 -37.59 18.33 30.48
C MET A 1 -38.68 19.11 29.77
N THR A 2 -38.43 20.37 29.39
CA THR A 2 -39.43 21.15 28.63
C THR A 2 -39.35 20.80 27.14
N LYS A 3 -40.46 20.93 26.39
CA LYS A 3 -40.47 20.70 24.93
C LYS A 3 -39.37 21.50 24.21
N LYS A 4 -39.05 22.69 24.71
CA LYS A 4 -37.97 23.56 24.19
C LYS A 4 -36.58 22.95 24.39
N SER A 5 -36.29 22.40 25.57
CA SER A 5 -35.01 21.74 25.86
C SER A 5 -34.77 20.50 24.98
N TRP A 6 -35.83 19.74 24.66
CA TRP A 6 -35.73 18.56 23.80
C TRP A 6 -35.50 18.92 22.32
N LEU A 7 -36.15 19.99 21.83
CA LEU A 7 -35.91 20.50 20.48
C LEU A 7 -34.47 20.97 20.28
N ILE A 8 -33.90 21.68 21.26
CA ILE A 8 -32.51 22.12 21.21
C ILE A 8 -31.56 20.92 21.14
N PHE A 9 -31.78 19.90 21.97
CA PHE A 9 -30.97 18.69 21.96
C PHE A 9 -31.02 17.95 20.62
N ALA A 10 -32.22 17.78 20.04
CA ALA A 10 -32.39 17.09 18.76
C ALA A 10 -31.67 17.81 17.60
N VAL A 11 -31.74 19.15 17.54
CA VAL A 11 -31.02 19.95 16.55
C VAL A 11 -29.51 19.82 16.71
N LEU A 12 -29.04 19.84 17.96
CA LEU A 12 -27.62 19.74 18.28
C LEU A 12 -27.07 18.35 17.89
N CYS A 13 -27.81 17.28 18.18
CA CYS A 13 -27.48 15.93 17.72
C CYS A 13 -27.47 15.82 16.19
N LEU A 14 -28.46 16.38 15.49
CA LEU A 14 -28.51 16.38 14.03
C LEU A 14 -27.33 17.14 13.41
N ALA A 15 -26.95 18.29 13.98
CA ALA A 15 -25.80 19.06 13.53
C ALA A 15 -24.48 18.30 13.73
N ILE A 16 -24.30 17.66 14.89
CA ILE A 16 -23.12 16.83 15.17
C ILE A 16 -23.06 15.63 14.21
N LEU A 17 -24.15 14.87 14.09
CA LEU A 17 -24.20 13.70 13.19
C LEU A 17 -23.99 14.09 11.73
N GLY A 18 -24.60 15.19 11.28
CA GLY A 18 -24.39 15.73 9.93
C GLY A 18 -22.95 16.18 9.69
N GLY A 19 -22.33 16.86 10.67
CA GLY A 19 -20.93 17.26 10.62
C GLY A 19 -19.97 16.07 10.57
N LEU A 20 -20.21 15.04 11.39
CA LEU A 20 -19.42 13.81 11.39
C LEU A 20 -19.55 13.05 10.06
N VAL A 21 -20.75 12.97 9.48
CA VAL A 21 -20.97 12.34 8.16
C VAL A 21 -20.27 13.13 7.06
N TRP A 22 -20.34 14.46 7.07
CA TRP A 22 -19.65 15.29 6.07
C TRP A 22 -18.13 15.15 6.17
N LEU A 23 -17.58 15.18 7.39
CA LEU A 23 -16.15 14.97 7.64
C LEU A 23 -15.71 13.55 7.23
N SER A 24 -16.52 12.53 7.52
CA SER A 24 -16.27 11.15 7.07
C SER A 24 -16.25 11.00 5.55
N ARG A 25 -16.92 11.90 4.82
CA ARG A 25 -16.97 11.90 3.35
C ARG A 25 -15.86 12.75 2.70
N GLN A 26 -15.08 13.48 3.50
CA GLN A 26 -13.96 14.30 3.04
C GLN A 26 -12.63 13.55 2.91
N GLY A 27 -12.61 12.23 3.10
CA GLY A 27 -11.41 11.44 2.85
C GLY A 27 -10.92 11.64 1.42
N GLU A 28 -9.83 12.39 1.26
CA GLU A 28 -9.22 12.67 -0.03
C GLU A 28 -8.71 11.36 -0.61
N SER A 29 -9.17 10.98 -1.80
CA SER A 29 -8.73 9.77 -2.48
C SER A 29 -7.28 9.96 -2.94
N ILE A 30 -6.38 9.04 -2.57
CA ILE A 30 -4.99 9.03 -3.06
C ILE A 30 -5.01 9.06 -4.59
N ASN A 31 -4.38 10.06 -5.20
CA ASN A 31 -4.29 10.15 -6.66
C ASN A 31 -3.23 9.18 -7.19
N LEU A 32 -3.68 8.14 -7.88
CA LEU A 32 -2.80 7.10 -8.44
C LEU A 32 -2.55 7.27 -9.95
N SER A 33 -3.04 8.35 -10.57
CA SER A 33 -3.00 8.52 -12.03
C SER A 33 -1.59 8.58 -12.62
N GLY A 34 -0.58 8.90 -11.79
CA GLY A 34 0.83 8.94 -12.17
C GLY A 34 1.66 7.74 -11.71
N VAL A 35 1.07 6.72 -11.10
CA VAL A 35 1.79 5.57 -10.54
C VAL A 35 1.78 4.42 -11.55
N ASP A 36 2.95 4.01 -12.02
CA ASP A 36 3.12 2.80 -12.83
C ASP A 36 3.36 1.58 -11.92
N PRO A 37 2.40 0.63 -11.81
CA PRO A 37 2.55 -0.54 -10.95
C PRO A 37 3.62 -1.53 -11.45
N LEU A 38 4.04 -1.44 -12.71
CA LEU A 38 5.02 -2.32 -13.34
C LEU A 38 6.46 -1.79 -13.25
N GLN A 39 6.65 -0.60 -12.68
CA GLN A 39 7.97 -0.01 -12.46
C GLN A 39 8.31 0.08 -10.97
N ALA A 40 9.61 0.23 -10.69
CA ALA A 40 10.11 0.50 -9.35
C ALA A 40 9.64 1.88 -8.88
N GLN A 41 9.02 1.94 -7.71
CA GLN A 41 8.57 3.18 -7.10
C GLN A 41 9.70 3.80 -6.27
N SER A 42 10.02 5.06 -6.53
CA SER A 42 10.97 5.83 -5.72
C SER A 42 10.29 6.41 -4.47
N ALA A 43 11.09 6.72 -3.45
CA ALA A 43 10.64 7.49 -2.29
C ALA A 43 10.08 8.85 -2.73
N SER A 44 8.91 9.21 -2.20
CA SER A 44 8.20 10.45 -2.50
C SER A 44 7.29 10.84 -1.33
N SER A 45 6.85 12.10 -1.30
CA SER A 45 5.87 12.56 -0.31
C SER A 45 4.55 11.76 -0.33
N GLN A 46 4.20 11.17 -1.48
CA GLN A 46 2.98 10.41 -1.70
C GLN A 46 3.03 9.01 -1.07
N ASN A 47 4.23 8.46 -0.83
CA ASN A 47 4.43 7.15 -0.21
C ASN A 47 5.21 7.25 1.12
N GLY A 48 5.23 8.43 1.74
CA GLY A 48 5.89 8.65 3.04
C GLY A 48 7.41 8.50 2.98
N ASP A 49 8.01 8.83 1.83
CA ASP A 49 9.44 8.69 1.55
C ASP A 49 9.95 7.23 1.59
N ILE A 50 9.09 6.27 1.24
CA ILE A 50 9.40 4.84 1.19
C ILE A 50 9.52 4.39 -0.28
N ALA A 51 10.67 3.84 -0.64
CA ALA A 51 10.94 3.30 -1.98
C ALA A 51 10.74 1.77 -2.03
N ASP A 52 10.57 1.24 -3.24
CA ASP A 52 10.60 -0.20 -3.49
C ASP A 52 11.97 -0.83 -3.12
N HIS A 53 11.94 -2.04 -2.56
CA HIS A 53 13.15 -2.81 -2.32
C HIS A 53 13.60 -3.52 -3.60
N THR A 54 14.70 -3.03 -4.19
CA THR A 54 15.23 -3.56 -5.45
C THR A 54 16.58 -4.26 -5.28
N HIS A 55 16.80 -5.34 -6.03
CA HIS A 55 18.06 -6.06 -6.12
C HIS A 55 18.46 -6.31 -7.58
N GLY A 56 19.75 -6.25 -7.91
CA GLY A 56 20.25 -6.38 -9.29
C GLY A 56 20.45 -5.05 -10.01
N SER A 57 20.15 -5.02 -11.32
CA SER A 57 20.45 -3.88 -12.20
C SER A 57 19.61 -2.64 -11.88
N LYS A 58 20.22 -1.45 -12.01
CA LYS A 58 19.49 -0.16 -11.98
C LYS A 58 18.89 0.22 -13.33
N SER A 59 19.28 -0.48 -14.40
CA SER A 59 18.75 -0.29 -15.76
C SER A 59 18.42 -1.67 -16.36
N PRO A 60 17.44 -2.37 -15.78
CA PRO A 60 17.12 -3.74 -16.20
C PRO A 60 16.51 -3.78 -17.59
N LYS A 61 16.75 -4.89 -18.31
CA LYS A 61 15.97 -5.30 -19.48
C LYS A 61 14.74 -6.09 -19.08
N VAL A 62 14.79 -6.75 -17.91
CA VAL A 62 13.69 -7.55 -17.34
C VAL A 62 13.53 -7.19 -15.87
N THR A 63 12.32 -6.82 -15.49
CA THR A 63 11.95 -6.56 -14.09
C THR A 63 11.08 -7.70 -13.59
N ILE A 64 11.46 -8.30 -12.47
CA ILE A 64 10.69 -9.31 -11.76
C ILE A 64 10.11 -8.64 -10.52
N ILE A 65 8.79 -8.66 -10.37
CA ILE A 65 8.10 -8.11 -9.20
C ILE A 65 7.52 -9.28 -8.41
N GLU A 66 8.03 -9.51 -7.21
CA GLU A 66 7.51 -10.50 -6.27
C GLU A 66 6.65 -9.79 -5.22
N TYR A 67 5.36 -10.11 -5.18
CA TYR A 67 4.50 -9.82 -4.05
C TYR A 67 4.56 -11.01 -3.10
N GLY A 68 5.33 -10.86 -2.03
CA GLY A 68 5.66 -11.95 -1.14
C GLY A 68 5.50 -11.60 0.33
N ASP A 69 5.52 -12.63 1.16
CA ASP A 69 5.37 -12.52 2.60
C ASP A 69 6.48 -13.35 3.24
N PHE A 70 7.21 -12.76 4.18
CA PHE A 70 8.33 -13.42 4.87
C PHE A 70 7.91 -14.69 5.63
N GLN A 71 6.62 -14.83 5.97
CA GLN A 71 6.09 -15.99 6.67
C GLN A 71 5.38 -16.99 5.73
N CYS A 72 5.28 -16.69 4.43
CA CYS A 72 4.64 -17.58 3.47
C CYS A 72 5.58 -18.72 3.04
N PRO A 73 5.21 -20.01 3.25
CA PRO A 73 6.04 -21.15 2.84
C PRO A 73 6.26 -21.23 1.32
N GLY A 74 5.31 -20.74 0.51
CA GLY A 74 5.46 -20.67 -0.94
C GLY A 74 6.52 -19.66 -1.38
N CYS A 75 6.48 -18.46 -0.79
CA CYS A 75 7.49 -17.41 -1.05
C CYS A 75 8.90 -17.89 -0.63
N SER A 76 9.01 -18.56 0.52
CA SER A 76 10.27 -19.16 0.97
C SER A 76 10.86 -20.15 -0.03
N GLN A 77 10.02 -20.98 -0.66
CA GLN A 77 10.46 -21.92 -1.69
C GLN A 77 10.84 -21.25 -3.01
N ALA A 78 10.20 -20.13 -3.37
CA ALA A 78 10.49 -19.37 -4.60
C ALA A 78 11.76 -18.52 -4.50
N SER A 79 12.05 -17.98 -3.31
CA SER A 79 13.15 -17.04 -3.07
C SER A 79 14.52 -17.50 -3.59
N PRO A 80 14.97 -18.76 -3.37
CA PRO A 80 16.26 -19.23 -3.90
C PRO A 80 16.36 -19.18 -5.42
N ALA A 81 15.27 -19.51 -6.13
CA ALA A 81 15.26 -19.48 -7.60
C ALA A 81 15.30 -18.04 -8.13
N LEU A 82 14.53 -17.13 -7.52
CA LEU A 82 14.53 -15.71 -7.86
C LEU A 82 15.90 -15.08 -7.61
N LYS A 83 16.53 -15.42 -6.48
CA LYS A 83 17.90 -15.01 -6.17
C LYS A 83 18.89 -15.51 -7.22
N ALA A 84 18.85 -16.80 -7.55
CA ALA A 84 19.76 -17.39 -8.54
C ALA A 84 19.63 -16.75 -9.93
N VAL A 85 18.42 -16.45 -10.38
CA VAL A 85 18.17 -15.74 -11.65
C VAL A 85 18.72 -14.31 -11.59
N THR A 86 18.44 -13.60 -10.51
CA THR A 86 18.89 -12.21 -10.35
C THR A 86 20.40 -12.11 -10.28
N GLU A 87 21.08 -13.03 -9.60
CA GLU A 87 22.54 -13.10 -9.54
C GLU A 87 23.16 -13.47 -10.90
N LYS A 88 22.59 -14.47 -11.59
CA LYS A 88 23.08 -14.92 -12.89
C LYS A 88 23.00 -13.82 -13.96
N TYR A 89 21.97 -12.98 -13.91
CA TYR A 89 21.72 -11.92 -14.89
C TYR A 89 21.80 -10.52 -14.28
N LYS A 90 22.64 -10.31 -13.26
CA LYS A 90 22.72 -9.10 -12.42
C LYS A 90 22.71 -7.76 -13.15
N ASP A 91 23.28 -7.69 -14.35
CA ASP A 91 23.41 -6.46 -15.13
C ASP A 91 22.18 -6.19 -16.03
N HIS A 92 21.27 -7.16 -16.14
CA HIS A 92 20.11 -7.15 -17.03
C HIS A 92 18.77 -7.40 -16.33
N VAL A 93 18.79 -7.96 -15.12
CA VAL A 93 17.59 -8.28 -14.34
C VAL A 93 17.56 -7.42 -13.08
N GLN A 94 16.37 -6.94 -12.75
CA GLN A 94 16.07 -6.34 -11.44
C GLN A 94 14.97 -7.15 -10.79
N LEU A 95 15.17 -7.51 -9.53
CA LEU A 95 14.15 -8.08 -8.65
C LEU A 95 13.63 -6.99 -7.73
N ILE A 96 12.30 -6.82 -7.71
CA ILE A 96 11.59 -5.93 -6.80
C ILE A 96 10.78 -6.80 -5.85
N PHE A 97 11.02 -6.66 -4.55
CA PHE A 97 10.25 -7.35 -3.52
C PHE A 97 9.26 -6.39 -2.84
N ARG A 98 7.97 -6.72 -2.92
CA ARG A 98 6.88 -5.99 -2.27
C ARG A 98 6.25 -6.88 -1.20
N ASN A 99 6.34 -6.42 0.04
CA ASN A 99 5.74 -7.14 1.17
C ASN A 99 4.22 -7.13 1.04
N ASN A 100 3.61 -8.31 0.97
CA ASN A 100 2.18 -8.52 0.85
C ASN A 100 1.71 -9.55 1.90
N PRO A 101 1.51 -9.12 3.16
CA PRO A 101 1.07 -9.99 4.23
C PRO A 101 -0.24 -10.69 3.89
N LEU A 102 -0.26 -12.01 4.01
CA LEU A 102 -1.46 -12.79 3.75
C LEU A 102 -2.46 -12.66 4.92
N SER A 103 -3.66 -12.15 4.64
CA SER A 103 -4.71 -11.93 5.66
C SER A 103 -5.17 -13.18 6.39
N SER A 104 -4.90 -14.37 5.84
CA SER A 104 -5.21 -15.65 6.47
C SER A 104 -4.22 -16.09 7.55
N ILE A 105 -3.00 -15.54 7.54
CA ILE A 105 -1.92 -15.92 8.47
C ILE A 105 -1.35 -14.73 9.26
N HIS A 106 -1.72 -13.50 8.91
CA HIS A 106 -1.43 -12.28 9.68
C HIS A 106 -2.72 -11.71 10.27
N PRO A 107 -2.77 -11.44 11.59
CA PRO A 107 -3.95 -10.90 12.29
C PRO A 107 -4.25 -9.43 11.97
#